data_AF-A0AAU1UMD9-F1
#
_entry.id   AF-A0AAU1UMD9-F1
#
_cell.length_a   1.000
_cell.length_b   1.000
_cell.length_c   1.000
_cell.angle_alpha   90.00
_cell.angle_beta   90.00
_cell.angle_gamma   90.00
#
_symmetry.space_group_name_H-M   'P 1'
#
loop_
_entity.id
_entity.type
_entity.pdbx_description
1 polymer ?
#
loop_
_entity_poly.entity_id
_entity_poly.type
_entity_poly.pdbx_seq_one_letter_code
_entity_poly.pdbx_strand_id
1 'polypeptide(L)'
;MDQHDWFTELVSRALELRHAATPRPYWPQRRGNGLSHDGSSVRDARRDFARLIGEFADNGYLAEVFGEECVDDHSELPDASEVIDRRLGIPHLWPLAPETWDEDTFYGLIEVFHDLVSRPRIRRYHSYSGCGWHHSEFHNGPARILYRDKVNELLREAGIEYELAAEGEDLGRLVAITDDARSALVHRALTDSAPDITTRVRHAVALFRGRDTTVESKRSAIVTLAGILEERRALIKDQLGKDEGALFEIANRYDLRHREAKQRGDYDEAFLDWIFWWYLGTVELTNRLIASRTAG
;
A
#
# COMPACT_ATOMS: atom_id res chain seq x y z
N MET A 1 28.70 24.47 -3.34
CA MET A 1 27.47 23.85 -2.85
C MET A 1 27.76 22.37 -2.72
N ASP A 2 27.85 21.91 -1.48
CA ASP A 2 28.04 20.50 -1.14
C ASP A 2 26.79 19.69 -1.54
N GLN A 3 26.92 18.38 -1.79
CA GLN A 3 25.77 17.46 -1.91
C GLN A 3 24.81 17.58 -0.72
N HIS A 4 25.35 17.80 0.49
CA HIS A 4 24.55 17.97 1.70
C HIS A 4 23.72 19.28 1.67
N ASP A 5 24.33 20.39 1.25
CA ASP A 5 23.64 21.68 1.09
C ASP A 5 22.52 21.56 0.06
N TRP A 6 22.81 20.92 -1.07
CA TRP A 6 21.84 20.72 -2.14
C TRP A 6 20.66 19.84 -1.70
N PHE A 7 20.92 18.73 -0.99
CA PHE A 7 19.86 17.87 -0.46
C PHE A 7 19.00 18.61 0.57
N THR A 8 19.63 19.40 1.45
CA THR A 8 18.92 20.20 2.46
C THR A 8 18.03 21.25 1.80
N GLU A 9 18.55 21.92 0.76
CA GLU A 9 17.77 22.88 -0.03
C GLU A 9 16.59 22.19 -0.73
N LEU A 10 16.82 21.05 -1.39
CA LEU A 10 15.77 20.29 -2.07
C LEU A 10 14.66 19.86 -1.10
N VAL A 11 15.02 19.34 0.07
CA VAL A 11 14.05 18.93 1.10
C VAL A 11 13.26 20.13 1.61
N SER A 12 13.93 21.26 1.86
CA SER A 12 13.26 22.49 2.33
C SER A 12 12.25 23.05 1.33
N ARG A 13 12.48 22.79 0.03
CA ARG A 13 11.63 23.23 -1.09
C ARG A 13 10.77 22.11 -1.66
N ALA A 14 10.67 20.95 -0.99
CA ALA A 14 9.92 19.81 -1.48
C ALA A 14 8.43 20.15 -1.73
N LEU A 15 7.86 21.04 -0.92
CA LEU A 15 6.49 21.54 -1.09
C LEU A 15 6.30 22.44 -2.32
N GLU A 16 7.38 22.96 -2.89
CA GLU A 16 7.37 23.76 -4.13
C GLU A 16 7.50 22.88 -5.38
N LEU A 17 7.91 21.62 -5.24
CA LEU A 17 7.99 20.66 -6.33
C LEU A 17 6.57 20.36 -6.82
N ARG A 18 6.22 20.96 -7.95
CA ARG A 18 4.96 20.65 -8.62
C ARG A 18 5.05 19.25 -9.20
N HIS A 19 4.15 18.39 -8.78
CA HIS A 19 3.84 17.19 -9.54
C HIS A 19 3.46 17.65 -10.95
N ALA A 20 3.92 16.93 -11.98
CA ALA A 20 3.46 17.17 -13.33
C ALA A 20 1.92 17.12 -13.30
N ALA A 21 1.26 18.25 -13.54
CA ALA A 21 -0.19 18.32 -13.42
C ALA A 21 -0.78 17.32 -14.40
N THR A 22 -1.71 16.47 -13.93
CA THR A 22 -2.43 15.54 -14.80
C THR A 22 -2.98 16.34 -15.99
N PRO A 23 -2.59 15.98 -17.23
CA PRO A 23 -3.03 16.73 -18.40
C PRO A 23 -4.55 16.81 -18.41
N ARG A 24 -5.11 17.98 -18.76
CA ARG A 24 -6.55 18.08 -18.99
C ARG A 24 -6.93 17.06 -20.07
N PRO A 25 -8.12 16.42 -20.00
CA PRO A 25 -8.54 15.46 -21.01
C PRO A 25 -8.33 16.01 -22.42
N TYR A 26 -7.75 15.20 -23.30
CA TYR A 26 -7.49 15.57 -24.68
C TYR A 26 -8.78 15.76 -25.47
N TRP A 27 -8.74 16.47 -26.60
CA TRP A 27 -9.94 16.92 -27.32
C TRP A 27 -10.99 15.83 -27.62
N PRO A 28 -10.63 14.60 -28.03
CA PRO A 28 -11.60 13.52 -28.23
C PRO A 28 -12.26 13.07 -26.92
N GLN A 29 -11.49 12.96 -25.83
CA GLN A 29 -11.99 12.60 -24.50
C GLN A 29 -12.99 13.64 -23.98
N ARG A 30 -12.72 14.94 -24.22
CA ARG A 30 -13.66 16.03 -23.88
C ARG A 30 -14.99 15.97 -24.65
N ARG A 31 -15.04 15.24 -25.76
CA ARG A 31 -16.22 15.08 -26.61
C ARG A 31 -16.96 13.76 -26.39
N GLY A 32 -16.52 12.94 -25.41
CA GLY A 32 -17.04 11.58 -25.23
C GLY A 32 -16.61 10.60 -26.33
N ASN A 33 -15.66 11.00 -27.19
CA ASN A 33 -15.12 10.22 -28.30
C ASN A 33 -13.73 9.64 -27.98
N GLY A 34 -13.33 9.65 -26.70
CA GLY A 34 -12.15 8.92 -26.25
C GLY A 34 -12.45 7.42 -26.17
N LEU A 35 -11.42 6.60 -25.96
CA LEU A 35 -11.63 5.25 -25.42
C LEU A 35 -12.51 5.42 -24.16
N SER A 36 -13.72 4.89 -24.19
CA SER A 36 -14.72 5.14 -23.17
C SER A 36 -14.18 4.73 -21.79
N HIS A 37 -14.09 5.67 -20.85
CA HIS A 37 -13.86 5.33 -19.43
C HIS A 37 -15.00 4.46 -18.85
N ASP A 38 -16.19 4.51 -19.46
CA ASP A 38 -17.35 3.66 -19.11
C ASP A 38 -17.22 2.19 -19.54
N GLY A 39 -16.09 1.77 -20.12
CA GLY A 39 -15.93 0.45 -20.73
C GLY A 39 -14.63 -0.29 -20.43
N SER A 40 -13.72 0.25 -19.62
CA SER A 40 -12.55 -0.53 -19.16
C SER A 40 -13.04 -1.59 -18.19
N SER A 41 -13.17 -2.81 -18.67
CA SER A 41 -13.59 -3.95 -17.85
C SER A 41 -12.41 -4.43 -17.00
N VAL A 42 -12.69 -5.19 -15.93
CA VAL A 42 -11.64 -5.90 -15.16
C VAL A 42 -10.74 -6.76 -16.07
N ARG A 43 -11.25 -7.23 -17.22
CA ARG A 43 -10.47 -7.95 -18.23
C ARG A 43 -9.43 -7.06 -18.92
N ASP A 44 -9.74 -5.79 -19.11
CA ASP A 44 -8.80 -4.81 -19.67
C ASP A 44 -7.69 -4.50 -18.66
N ALA A 45 -8.02 -4.43 -17.36
CA ALA A 45 -7.04 -4.24 -16.28
C ALA A 45 -5.97 -5.35 -16.24
N ARG A 46 -6.35 -6.63 -16.41
CA ARG A 46 -5.40 -7.77 -16.44
C ARG A 46 -4.42 -7.65 -17.60
N ARG A 47 -4.92 -7.28 -18.79
CA ARG A 47 -4.08 -7.10 -19.98
C ARG A 47 -3.14 -5.91 -19.84
N ASP A 48 -3.65 -4.80 -19.30
CA ASP A 48 -2.86 -3.60 -19.07
C ASP A 48 -1.78 -3.85 -18.01
N PHE A 49 -2.10 -4.64 -17.00
CA PHE A 49 -1.12 -5.06 -16.00
C PHE A 49 -0.03 -5.94 -16.62
N ALA A 50 -0.39 -6.94 -17.45
CA ALA A 50 0.60 -7.77 -18.13
C ALA A 50 1.53 -6.92 -19.02
N ARG A 51 0.99 -5.89 -19.70
CA ARG A 51 1.78 -4.93 -20.48
C ARG A 51 2.72 -4.12 -19.60
N LEU A 52 2.22 -3.62 -18.47
CA LEU A 52 3.02 -2.89 -17.48
C LEU A 52 4.20 -3.74 -16.98
N ILE A 53 3.98 -5.02 -16.66
CA ILE A 53 5.06 -5.92 -16.27
C ILE A 53 6.07 -6.12 -17.41
N GLY A 54 5.60 -6.23 -18.65
CA GLY A 54 6.47 -6.25 -19.84
C GLY A 54 7.36 -5.01 -19.90
N GLU A 55 6.82 -3.81 -19.68
CA GLU A 55 7.62 -2.58 -19.63
C GLU A 55 8.65 -2.58 -18.50
N PHE A 56 8.30 -3.09 -17.32
CA PHE A 56 9.27 -3.26 -16.22
C PHE A 56 10.38 -4.25 -16.60
N ALA A 57 10.04 -5.38 -17.24
CA ALA A 57 10.99 -6.38 -17.71
C ALA A 57 11.96 -5.79 -18.76
N ASP A 58 11.41 -5.13 -19.79
CA ASP A 58 12.19 -4.51 -20.88
C ASP A 58 13.16 -3.43 -20.39
N ASN A 59 12.84 -2.77 -19.29
CA ASN A 59 13.69 -1.76 -18.65
C ASN A 59 14.60 -2.32 -17.53
N GLY A 60 14.70 -3.65 -17.41
CA GLY A 60 15.60 -4.32 -16.49
C GLY A 60 15.16 -4.32 -15.03
N TYR A 61 13.90 -4.00 -14.73
CA TYR A 61 13.41 -3.93 -13.34
C TYR A 61 13.21 -5.31 -12.69
N LEU A 62 13.24 -6.38 -13.48
CA LEU A 62 13.14 -7.76 -13.02
C LEU A 62 14.47 -8.53 -13.18
N ALA A 63 15.48 -7.88 -13.77
CA ALA A 63 16.78 -8.47 -14.09
C ALA A 63 17.54 -8.96 -12.84
N GLU A 64 17.36 -8.32 -11.68
CA GLU A 64 18.00 -8.78 -10.43
C GLU A 64 17.54 -10.19 -10.04
N VAL A 65 16.28 -10.53 -10.31
CA VAL A 65 15.68 -11.79 -9.88
C VAL A 65 15.68 -12.82 -11.01
N PHE A 66 15.35 -12.42 -12.23
CA PHE A 66 15.27 -13.32 -13.38
C PHE A 66 16.60 -13.48 -14.12
N GLY A 67 17.58 -12.62 -13.83
CA GLY A 67 18.79 -12.52 -14.62
C GLY A 67 18.52 -11.94 -16.01
N GLU A 68 19.56 -11.92 -16.83
CA GLU A 68 19.51 -11.45 -18.22
C GLU A 68 20.37 -12.34 -19.09
N GLU A 69 19.86 -12.69 -20.26
CA GLU A 69 20.62 -13.48 -21.23
C GLU A 69 21.79 -12.66 -21.79
N CYS A 70 22.97 -13.27 -21.85
CA CYS A 70 24.14 -12.71 -22.51
C CYS A 70 24.79 -13.74 -23.42
N VAL A 71 25.19 -13.32 -24.61
CA VAL A 71 25.90 -14.19 -25.56
C VAL A 71 27.28 -14.63 -25.07
N ASP A 72 27.87 -13.87 -24.13
CA ASP A 72 29.17 -14.17 -23.52
C ASP A 72 29.07 -14.87 -22.16
N ASP A 73 27.87 -14.95 -21.58
CA ASP A 73 27.62 -15.61 -20.30
C ASP A 73 26.64 -16.77 -20.48
N HIS A 74 27.15 -17.98 -20.34
CA HIS A 74 26.37 -19.22 -20.47
C HIS A 74 25.91 -19.77 -19.13
N SER A 75 25.94 -18.95 -18.08
CA SER A 75 25.39 -19.31 -16.77
C SER A 75 23.90 -19.60 -16.88
N GLU A 76 23.44 -20.59 -16.14
CA GLU A 76 22.02 -20.95 -16.09
C GLU A 76 21.24 -19.84 -15.38
N LEU A 77 20.24 -19.29 -16.06
CA LEU A 77 19.37 -18.25 -15.50
C LEU A 77 18.30 -18.86 -14.59
N PRO A 78 17.84 -18.13 -13.57
CA PRO A 78 16.67 -18.52 -12.80
C PRO A 78 15.44 -18.73 -13.69
N ASP A 79 14.70 -19.82 -13.47
CA ASP A 79 13.41 -20.02 -14.13
C ASP A 79 12.38 -19.05 -13.54
N ALA A 80 12.01 -18.04 -14.32
CA ALA A 80 11.03 -17.03 -13.93
C ALA A 80 9.67 -17.62 -13.56
N SER A 81 9.24 -18.74 -14.18
CA SER A 81 8.01 -19.43 -13.79
C SER A 81 8.16 -19.99 -12.40
N GLU A 82 9.25 -20.70 -12.11
CA GLU A 82 9.48 -21.28 -10.78
C GLU A 82 9.55 -20.20 -9.68
N VAL A 83 10.16 -19.06 -9.98
CA VAL A 83 10.25 -17.91 -9.07
C VAL A 83 8.87 -17.36 -8.68
N ILE A 84 7.94 -17.25 -9.64
CA ILE A 84 6.57 -16.78 -9.40
C ILE A 84 5.73 -17.88 -8.75
N ASP A 85 5.79 -19.09 -9.28
CA ASP A 85 5.00 -20.24 -8.83
C ASP A 85 5.27 -20.56 -7.36
N ARG A 86 6.52 -20.47 -6.90
CA ARG A 86 6.88 -20.66 -5.48
C ARG A 86 6.28 -19.60 -4.54
N ARG A 87 5.98 -18.40 -5.03
CA ARG A 87 5.41 -17.31 -4.22
C ARG A 87 3.90 -17.39 -4.12
N LEU A 88 3.22 -17.76 -5.20
CA LEU A 88 1.75 -17.85 -5.24
C LEU A 88 1.21 -19.26 -4.95
N GLY A 89 2.06 -20.30 -5.07
CA GLY A 89 1.61 -21.69 -5.00
C GLY A 89 0.75 -22.11 -6.20
N ILE A 90 0.74 -21.32 -7.28
CA ILE A 90 -0.01 -21.57 -8.51
C ILE A 90 1.01 -21.76 -9.64
N PRO A 91 0.99 -22.89 -10.35
CA PRO A 91 1.99 -23.18 -11.38
C PRO A 91 1.70 -22.45 -12.71
N HIS A 92 2.74 -22.31 -13.53
CA HIS A 92 2.67 -21.86 -14.93
C HIS A 92 2.13 -20.44 -15.11
N LEU A 93 2.52 -19.52 -14.22
CA LEU A 93 2.14 -18.12 -14.32
C LEU A 93 3.05 -17.28 -15.21
N TRP A 94 4.17 -17.83 -15.68
CA TRP A 94 5.09 -17.21 -16.63
C TRP A 94 5.30 -18.06 -17.89
N PRO A 95 5.32 -17.49 -19.10
CA PRO A 95 5.02 -16.09 -19.44
C PRO A 95 3.59 -15.67 -19.08
N LEU A 96 3.39 -14.38 -18.85
CA LEU A 96 2.10 -13.84 -18.42
C LEU A 96 0.99 -14.10 -19.46
N ALA A 97 -0.09 -14.76 -19.02
CA ALA A 97 -1.27 -15.04 -19.83
C ALA A 97 -2.53 -14.42 -19.17
N PRO A 98 -2.78 -13.11 -19.32
CA PRO A 98 -3.81 -12.40 -18.57
C PRO A 98 -5.25 -12.90 -18.76
N GLU A 99 -5.51 -13.64 -19.83
CA GLU A 99 -6.82 -14.26 -20.10
C GLU A 99 -7.14 -15.44 -19.18
N THR A 100 -6.14 -16.06 -18.58
CA THR A 100 -6.32 -17.27 -17.75
C THR A 100 -6.46 -16.96 -16.27
N TRP A 101 -6.19 -15.72 -15.86
CA TRP A 101 -6.22 -15.33 -14.45
C TRP A 101 -7.65 -15.15 -13.97
N ASP A 102 -7.96 -15.78 -12.84
CA ASP A 102 -9.07 -15.36 -12.01
C ASP A 102 -8.70 -14.09 -11.21
N GLU A 103 -9.57 -13.71 -10.30
CA GLU A 103 -9.38 -12.51 -9.49
C GLU A 103 -8.19 -12.67 -8.52
N ASP A 104 -8.13 -13.79 -7.81
CA ASP A 104 -7.09 -14.02 -6.80
C ASP A 104 -5.69 -14.16 -7.42
N THR A 105 -5.60 -14.81 -8.58
CA THR A 105 -4.34 -14.89 -9.34
C THR A 105 -3.88 -13.50 -9.79
N PHE A 106 -4.81 -12.68 -10.30
CA PHE A 106 -4.47 -11.32 -10.76
C PHE A 106 -3.94 -10.45 -9.61
N TYR A 107 -4.62 -10.45 -8.48
CA TYR A 107 -4.22 -9.67 -7.31
C TYR A 107 -2.96 -10.22 -6.65
N GLY A 108 -2.80 -11.54 -6.58
CA GLY A 108 -1.56 -12.16 -6.12
C GLY A 108 -0.36 -11.78 -6.99
N LEU A 109 -0.51 -11.78 -8.31
CA LEU A 109 0.56 -11.35 -9.23
C LEU A 109 0.95 -9.88 -9.01
N ILE A 110 -0.03 -8.99 -8.77
CA ILE A 110 0.24 -7.59 -8.43
C ILE A 110 1.17 -7.47 -7.21
N GLU A 111 0.90 -8.23 -6.15
CA GLU A 111 1.71 -8.22 -4.92
C GLU A 111 3.08 -8.88 -5.11
N VAL A 112 3.15 -9.97 -5.87
CA VAL A 112 4.41 -10.65 -6.18
C VAL A 112 5.34 -9.73 -6.95
N PHE A 113 4.86 -9.08 -8.01
CA PHE A 113 5.73 -8.21 -8.80
C PHE A 113 6.17 -6.98 -8.01
N HIS A 114 5.36 -6.46 -7.08
CA HIS A 114 5.85 -5.45 -6.12
C HIS A 114 7.09 -5.94 -5.36
N ASP A 115 7.10 -7.19 -4.92
CA ASP A 115 8.22 -7.74 -4.17
C ASP A 115 9.45 -8.01 -5.04
N LEU A 116 9.23 -8.32 -6.33
CA LEU A 116 10.28 -8.65 -7.29
C LEU A 116 10.97 -7.43 -7.91
N VAL A 117 10.30 -6.27 -8.03
CA VAL A 117 10.86 -5.14 -8.77
C VAL A 117 12.06 -4.50 -8.07
N SER A 118 13.08 -4.22 -8.87
CA SER A 118 14.33 -3.61 -8.45
C SER A 118 14.90 -2.70 -9.54
N ARG A 119 15.21 -1.44 -9.20
CA ARG A 119 15.61 -0.44 -10.19
C ARG A 119 17.10 -0.60 -10.49
N PRO A 120 17.50 -0.81 -11.75
CA PRO A 120 18.91 -0.81 -12.11
C PRO A 120 19.50 0.60 -12.02
N ARG A 121 20.73 0.71 -11.51
CA ARG A 121 21.50 1.96 -11.40
C ARG A 121 22.48 2.11 -12.54
N ILE A 122 22.96 0.98 -13.05
CA ILE A 122 23.87 0.92 -14.18
C ILE A 122 23.21 0.13 -15.29
N ARG A 123 23.36 0.63 -16.51
CA ARG A 123 23.09 -0.13 -17.73
C ARG A 123 24.28 -0.05 -18.67
N ARG A 124 24.61 -1.16 -19.34
CA ARG A 124 25.68 -1.26 -20.33
C ARG A 124 25.11 -1.86 -21.60
N TYR A 125 25.35 -1.19 -22.73
CA TYR A 125 24.91 -1.72 -24.02
C TYR A 125 25.97 -2.67 -24.57
N HIS A 126 25.59 -3.93 -24.75
CA HIS A 126 26.37 -4.95 -25.40
C HIS A 126 25.89 -5.14 -26.83
N SER A 127 26.60 -4.52 -27.77
CA SER A 127 26.23 -4.50 -29.19
C SER A 127 26.52 -5.81 -29.94
N TYR A 128 27.33 -6.70 -29.36
CA TYR A 128 27.76 -7.92 -30.04
C TYR A 128 26.57 -8.88 -30.23
N SER A 129 26.45 -9.45 -31.44
CA SER A 129 25.39 -10.39 -31.81
C SER A 129 23.95 -9.93 -31.49
N GLY A 130 23.72 -8.62 -31.35
CA GLY A 130 22.40 -8.09 -30.98
C GLY A 130 21.99 -8.34 -29.53
N CYS A 131 22.93 -8.58 -28.61
CA CYS A 131 22.67 -8.94 -27.21
C CYS A 131 21.80 -7.91 -26.47
N GLY A 132 22.10 -6.62 -26.59
CA GLY A 132 21.24 -5.55 -26.05
C GLY A 132 21.76 -4.94 -24.75
N TRP A 133 20.87 -4.58 -23.83
CA TRP A 133 21.23 -3.91 -22.58
C TRP A 133 21.43 -4.91 -21.45
N HIS A 134 22.50 -4.73 -20.68
CA HIS A 134 22.70 -5.40 -19.40
C HIS A 134 22.55 -4.41 -18.25
N HIS A 135 21.89 -4.85 -17.21
CA HIS A 135 21.56 -4.07 -16.03
C HIS A 135 22.29 -4.59 -14.81
N SER A 136 22.79 -3.68 -13.98
CA SER A 136 23.49 -4.03 -12.75
C SER A 136 23.30 -2.95 -11.69
N GLU A 137 23.66 -3.29 -10.45
CA GLU A 137 23.45 -2.47 -9.25
C GLU A 137 21.98 -2.12 -9.06
N PHE A 138 21.31 -2.84 -8.16
CA PHE A 138 19.86 -2.80 -8.06
C PHE A 138 19.38 -2.17 -6.75
N HIS A 139 18.27 -1.44 -6.80
CA HIS A 139 17.62 -0.86 -5.63
C HIS A 139 16.11 -1.07 -5.68
N ASN A 140 15.58 -1.82 -4.72
CA ASN A 140 14.15 -2.12 -4.61
C ASN A 140 13.28 -0.93 -4.17
N GLY A 141 13.73 -0.08 -3.23
CA GLY A 141 12.92 0.99 -2.65
C GLY A 141 12.31 1.94 -3.71
N PRO A 142 13.13 2.58 -4.56
CA PRO A 142 12.62 3.43 -5.65
C PRO A 142 11.78 2.67 -6.69
N ALA A 143 12.12 1.40 -6.97
CA ALA A 143 11.35 0.58 -7.91
C ALA A 143 9.95 0.30 -7.41
N ARG A 144 9.84 -0.06 -6.13
CA ARG A 144 8.57 -0.33 -5.46
C ARG A 144 7.69 0.91 -5.37
N ILE A 145 8.26 2.10 -5.17
CA ILE A 145 7.51 3.36 -5.23
C ILE A 145 6.91 3.57 -6.61
N LEU A 146 7.72 3.48 -7.68
CA LEU A 146 7.25 3.62 -9.05
C LEU A 146 6.21 2.56 -9.42
N TYR A 147 6.43 1.32 -9.00
CA TYR A 147 5.52 0.22 -9.23
C TYR A 147 4.16 0.45 -8.58
N ARG A 148 4.12 0.82 -7.29
CA ARG A 148 2.85 1.13 -6.60
C ARG A 148 2.11 2.27 -7.27
N ASP A 149 2.82 3.34 -7.64
CA ASP A 149 2.21 4.48 -8.34
C ASP A 149 1.54 4.04 -9.66
N LYS A 150 2.27 3.29 -10.49
CA LYS A 150 1.78 2.80 -11.79
C LYS A 150 0.63 1.80 -11.66
N VAL A 151 0.72 0.87 -10.71
CA VAL A 151 -0.35 -0.11 -10.49
C VAL A 151 -1.58 0.55 -9.89
N ASN A 152 -1.45 1.46 -8.92
CA ASN A 152 -2.59 2.15 -8.32
C ASN A 152 -3.28 3.08 -9.33
N GLU A 153 -2.53 3.70 -10.25
CA GLU A 153 -3.08 4.42 -11.41
C GLU A 153 -3.95 3.48 -12.25
N LEU A 154 -3.41 2.32 -12.64
CA LEU A 154 -4.13 1.30 -13.42
C LEU A 154 -5.40 0.78 -12.72
N LEU A 155 -5.31 0.44 -11.43
CA LEU A 155 -6.45 -0.06 -10.66
C LEU A 155 -7.58 0.98 -10.57
N ARG A 156 -7.22 2.25 -10.35
CA ARG A 156 -8.17 3.36 -10.30
C ARG A 156 -8.86 3.59 -11.65
N GLU A 157 -8.10 3.55 -12.75
CA GLU A 157 -8.65 3.69 -14.10
C GLU A 157 -9.60 2.56 -14.48
N ALA A 158 -9.38 1.36 -13.93
CA ALA A 158 -10.25 0.20 -14.07
C ALA A 158 -11.44 0.18 -13.10
N GLY A 159 -11.58 1.18 -12.21
CA GLY A 159 -12.65 1.23 -11.21
C GLY A 159 -12.54 0.18 -10.11
N ILE A 160 -11.35 -0.37 -9.86
CA ILE A 160 -11.09 -1.33 -8.80
C ILE A 160 -10.90 -0.59 -7.48
N GLU A 161 -11.63 -0.97 -6.43
CA GLU A 161 -11.65 -0.30 -5.12
C GLU A 161 -10.51 -0.74 -4.18
N TYR A 162 -9.37 -1.15 -4.77
CA TYR A 162 -8.17 -1.56 -4.05
C TYR A 162 -6.94 -0.78 -4.53
N GLU A 163 -5.97 -0.61 -3.65
CA GLU A 163 -4.66 -0.04 -3.95
C GLU A 163 -3.56 -0.78 -3.19
N LEU A 164 -2.33 -0.73 -3.70
CA LEU A 164 -1.14 -1.18 -2.96
C LEU A 164 -0.82 -0.17 -1.85
N ALA A 165 -0.78 -0.64 -0.61
CA ALA A 165 -0.46 0.20 0.53
C ALA A 165 0.96 0.79 0.42
N ALA A 166 1.10 2.08 0.70
CA ALA A 166 2.36 2.81 0.59
C ALA A 166 3.21 2.82 1.88
N GLU A 167 2.62 2.38 2.99
CA GLU A 167 3.21 2.34 4.33
C GLU A 167 2.47 1.30 5.17
N GLY A 168 3.02 0.94 6.33
CA GLY A 168 2.38 -0.01 7.24
C GLY A 168 3.04 -1.39 7.25
N GLU A 169 2.36 -2.37 7.84
CA GLU A 169 2.80 -3.79 7.88
C GLU A 169 2.46 -4.52 6.57
N ASP A 170 1.41 -4.05 5.93
CA ASP A 170 0.84 -4.42 4.64
C ASP A 170 1.44 -3.61 3.48
N LEU A 171 2.62 -2.99 3.65
CA LEU A 171 3.32 -2.28 2.58
C LEU A 171 3.44 -3.17 1.33
N GLY A 172 2.88 -2.71 0.20
CA GLY A 172 2.88 -3.48 -1.05
C GLY A 172 1.86 -4.61 -1.11
N ARG A 173 0.86 -4.62 -0.21
CA ARG A 173 -0.32 -5.48 -0.28
C ARG A 173 -1.54 -4.66 -0.68
N LEU A 174 -2.49 -5.33 -1.29
CA LEU A 174 -3.75 -4.74 -1.71
C LEU A 174 -4.62 -4.46 -0.49
N VAL A 175 -5.02 -3.21 -0.37
CA VAL A 175 -5.87 -2.70 0.70
C VAL A 175 -7.06 -1.95 0.11
N ALA A 176 -8.18 -1.94 0.83
CA ALA A 176 -9.35 -1.20 0.42
C ALA A 176 -9.04 0.32 0.38
N ILE A 177 -9.51 0.99 -0.68
CA ILE A 177 -9.33 2.44 -0.81
C ILE A 177 -10.11 3.18 0.29
N THR A 178 -9.53 4.27 0.79
CA THR A 178 -10.17 5.19 1.74
C THR A 178 -10.03 6.63 1.24
N ASP A 179 -10.76 7.58 1.83
CA ASP A 179 -10.60 8.99 1.44
C ASP A 179 -9.29 9.61 1.95
N ASP A 180 -8.88 10.70 1.30
CA ASP A 180 -7.63 11.41 1.60
C ASP A 180 -7.48 11.80 3.07
N ALA A 181 -8.57 12.16 3.76
CA ALA A 181 -8.51 12.57 5.16
C ALA A 181 -8.20 11.37 6.07
N ARG A 182 -8.81 10.21 5.80
CA ARG A 182 -8.53 8.95 6.48
C ARG A 182 -7.13 8.44 6.17
N SER A 183 -6.68 8.51 4.93
CA SER A 183 -5.29 8.18 4.56
C SER A 183 -4.28 9.05 5.31
N ALA A 184 -4.50 10.36 5.37
CA ALA A 184 -3.65 11.28 6.12
C ALA A 184 -3.67 11.01 7.63
N LEU A 185 -4.80 10.57 8.19
CA LEU A 185 -4.89 10.17 9.59
C LEU A 185 -4.03 8.93 9.89
N VAL A 186 -4.09 7.90 9.04
CA VAL A 186 -3.24 6.70 9.16
C VAL A 186 -1.76 7.10 9.16
N HIS A 187 -1.35 7.92 8.20
CA HIS A 187 0.02 8.38 8.06
C HIS A 187 0.54 9.08 9.33
N ARG A 188 -0.23 10.03 9.88
CA ARG A 188 0.13 10.73 11.11
C ARG A 188 0.18 9.79 12.31
N ALA A 189 -0.79 8.90 12.45
CA ALA A 189 -0.82 7.93 13.54
C ALA A 189 0.39 6.98 13.52
N LEU A 190 0.90 6.63 12.34
CA LEU A 190 2.09 5.80 12.19
C LEU A 190 3.39 6.56 12.46
N THR A 191 3.46 7.84 12.05
CA THR A 191 4.69 8.64 12.08
C THR A 191 4.91 9.34 13.43
N ASP A 192 3.84 9.78 14.08
CA ASP A 192 3.90 10.60 15.30
C ASP A 192 3.84 9.77 16.60
N SER A 193 3.80 8.45 16.49
CA SER A 193 3.73 7.52 17.62
C SER A 193 5.11 7.17 18.19
N ALA A 194 5.18 6.87 19.49
CA ALA A 194 6.34 6.20 20.08
C ALA A 194 6.52 4.79 19.47
N PRO A 195 7.75 4.23 19.39
CA PRO A 195 8.01 2.99 18.63
C PRO A 195 7.14 1.78 18.99
N ASP A 196 6.83 1.58 20.28
CA ASP A 196 5.97 0.49 20.75
C ASP A 196 4.49 0.70 20.35
N ILE A 197 4.05 1.96 20.34
CA ILE A 197 2.71 2.36 19.89
C ILE A 197 2.62 2.22 18.37
N THR A 198 3.63 2.68 17.63
CA THR A 198 3.68 2.58 16.16
C THR A 198 3.50 1.15 15.70
N THR A 199 4.13 0.18 16.38
CA THR A 199 4.00 -1.24 16.05
C THR A 199 2.54 -1.71 16.19
N ARG A 200 1.86 -1.32 17.27
CA ARG A 200 0.46 -1.68 17.52
C ARG A 200 -0.51 -0.96 16.58
N VAL A 201 -0.28 0.33 16.28
CA VAL A 201 -1.06 1.09 15.29
C VAL A 201 -0.93 0.46 13.92
N ARG A 202 0.30 0.10 13.52
CA ARG A 202 0.60 -0.57 12.25
C ARG A 202 -0.20 -1.87 12.11
N HIS A 203 -0.17 -2.70 13.14
CA HIS A 203 -0.91 -3.95 13.17
C HIS A 203 -2.43 -3.73 13.08
N ALA A 204 -2.97 -2.79 13.87
CA ALA A 204 -4.40 -2.48 13.85
C ALA A 204 -4.87 -1.97 12.48
N VAL A 205 -4.08 -1.11 11.83
CA VAL A 205 -4.39 -0.60 10.48
C VAL A 205 -4.42 -1.75 9.48
N ALA A 206 -3.39 -2.62 9.47
CA ALA A 206 -3.32 -3.75 8.54
C ALA A 206 -4.52 -4.71 8.68
N LEU A 207 -4.90 -5.04 9.93
CA LEU A 207 -6.10 -5.85 10.19
C LEU A 207 -7.40 -5.24 9.67
N PHE A 208 -7.49 -3.91 9.67
CA PHE A 208 -8.70 -3.18 9.33
C PHE A 208 -8.90 -3.00 7.81
N ARG A 209 -7.83 -2.76 7.06
CA ARG A 209 -7.92 -2.39 5.63
C ARG A 209 -7.56 -3.51 4.65
N GLY A 210 -7.17 -4.69 5.14
CA GLY A 210 -6.84 -5.83 4.30
C GLY A 210 -8.00 -6.23 3.38
N ARG A 211 -7.68 -6.71 2.17
CA ARG A 211 -8.67 -7.18 1.19
C ARG A 211 -9.62 -8.24 1.75
N ASP A 212 -9.09 -9.18 2.54
CA ASP A 212 -9.85 -10.29 3.13
C ASP A 212 -10.25 -10.02 4.59
N THR A 213 -10.35 -8.75 4.99
CA THR A 213 -10.69 -8.37 6.36
C THR A 213 -12.08 -8.91 6.73
N THR A 214 -12.13 -9.68 7.81
CA THR A 214 -13.37 -10.18 8.42
C THR A 214 -13.85 -9.23 9.52
N VAL A 215 -15.11 -9.42 9.95
CA VAL A 215 -15.67 -8.73 11.12
C VAL A 215 -14.78 -8.94 12.36
N GLU A 216 -14.26 -10.16 12.56
CA GLU A 216 -13.34 -10.50 13.64
C GLU A 216 -12.00 -9.76 13.54
N SER A 217 -11.46 -9.59 12.33
CA SER A 217 -10.25 -8.80 12.09
C SER A 217 -10.50 -7.33 12.42
N LYS A 218 -11.64 -6.75 12.02
CA LYS A 218 -12.02 -5.37 12.40
C LYS A 218 -12.16 -5.21 13.92
N ARG A 219 -12.80 -6.17 14.59
CA ARG A 219 -12.87 -6.17 16.07
C ARG A 219 -11.49 -6.22 16.70
N SER A 220 -10.60 -7.09 16.20
CA SER A 220 -9.21 -7.20 16.70
C SER A 220 -8.41 -5.91 16.49
N ALA A 221 -8.60 -5.22 15.36
CA ALA A 221 -8.03 -3.90 15.12
C ALA A 221 -8.50 -2.88 16.17
N ILE A 222 -9.82 -2.82 16.41
CA ILE A 222 -10.42 -1.91 17.39
C ILE A 222 -9.90 -2.21 18.81
N VAL A 223 -9.82 -3.49 19.20
CA VAL A 223 -9.31 -3.90 20.52
C VAL A 223 -7.85 -3.48 20.71
N THR A 224 -7.03 -3.64 19.66
CA THR A 224 -5.63 -3.18 19.67
C THR A 224 -5.53 -1.68 19.93
N LEU A 225 -6.33 -0.86 19.23
CA LEU A 225 -6.38 0.59 19.46
C LEU A 225 -6.93 0.93 20.85
N ALA A 226 -7.95 0.22 21.32
CA ALA A 226 -8.51 0.41 22.65
C ALA A 226 -7.48 0.14 23.76
N GLY A 227 -6.59 -0.84 23.57
CA GLY A 227 -5.48 -1.11 24.48
C GLY A 227 -4.51 0.08 24.59
N ILE A 228 -4.16 0.69 23.46
CA ILE A 228 -3.36 1.93 23.42
C ILE A 228 -4.06 3.06 24.19
N LEU A 229 -5.36 3.23 23.97
CA LEU A 229 -6.14 4.28 24.65
C LEU A 229 -6.26 4.04 26.15
N GLU A 230 -6.34 2.79 26.61
CA GLU A 230 -6.40 2.45 28.03
C GLU A 230 -5.11 2.85 28.76
N GLU A 231 -3.94 2.65 28.14
CA GLU A 231 -2.65 3.12 28.67
C GLU A 231 -2.60 4.64 28.80
N ARG A 232 -3.38 5.35 27.98
CA ARG A 232 -3.46 6.82 27.92
C ARG A 232 -4.66 7.37 28.69
N ARG A 233 -5.39 6.54 29.43
CA ARG A 233 -6.62 6.94 30.15
C ARG A 233 -6.41 8.16 31.06
N ALA A 234 -5.31 8.24 31.79
CA ALA A 234 -5.04 9.39 32.66
C ALA A 234 -4.91 10.71 31.89
N LEU A 235 -4.26 10.68 30.73
CA LEU A 235 -4.14 11.84 29.83
C LEU A 235 -5.51 12.23 29.25
N ILE A 236 -6.28 11.24 28.82
CA ILE A 236 -7.63 11.43 28.26
C ILE A 236 -8.55 12.06 29.30
N LYS A 237 -8.51 11.56 30.55
CA LYS A 237 -9.30 12.08 31.67
C LYS A 237 -9.03 13.55 31.96
N ASP A 238 -7.76 13.91 31.99
CA ASP A 238 -7.29 15.26 32.25
C ASP A 238 -7.81 16.27 31.21
N GLN A 239 -7.99 15.84 29.96
CA GLN A 239 -8.42 16.70 28.85
C GLN A 239 -9.93 16.68 28.59
N LEU A 240 -10.59 15.52 28.72
CA LEU A 240 -12.01 15.33 28.39
C LEU A 240 -12.94 15.32 29.61
N GLY A 241 -12.41 15.20 30.82
CA GLY A 241 -13.21 15.21 32.05
C GLY A 241 -14.27 14.09 32.07
N LYS A 242 -15.55 14.48 32.08
CA LYS A 242 -16.68 13.53 32.19
C LYS A 242 -17.00 12.80 30.89
N ASP A 243 -16.55 13.31 29.74
CA ASP A 243 -16.89 12.76 28.43
C ASP A 243 -16.02 11.54 28.06
N GLU A 244 -14.98 11.24 28.84
CA GLU A 244 -14.17 10.02 28.69
C GLU A 244 -14.99 8.73 28.85
N GLY A 245 -16.08 8.79 29.64
CA GLY A 245 -16.92 7.64 29.92
C GLY A 245 -17.49 7.03 28.64
N ALA A 246 -17.93 7.86 27.70
CA ALA A 246 -18.45 7.41 26.41
C ALA A 246 -17.38 6.70 25.56
N LEU A 247 -16.13 7.18 25.58
CA LEU A 247 -15.00 6.60 24.84
C LEU A 247 -14.74 5.14 25.25
N PHE A 248 -14.69 4.88 26.56
CA PHE A 248 -14.38 3.56 27.08
C PHE A 248 -15.61 2.66 27.25
N GLU A 249 -16.81 3.23 27.39
CA GLU A 249 -18.05 2.42 27.42
C GLU A 249 -18.38 1.83 26.05
N ILE A 250 -17.99 2.47 24.95
CA ILE A 250 -18.13 1.89 23.60
C ILE A 250 -17.36 0.56 23.51
N ALA A 251 -16.10 0.49 23.95
CA ALA A 251 -15.35 -0.78 23.97
C ALA A 251 -16.05 -1.91 24.73
N ASN A 252 -16.79 -1.57 25.80
CA ASN A 252 -17.48 -2.54 26.65
C ASN A 252 -18.88 -2.92 26.16
N ARG A 253 -19.60 -2.02 25.48
CA ARG A 253 -21.00 -2.23 25.03
C ARG A 253 -21.14 -2.94 23.68
N TYR A 254 -20.09 -2.92 22.85
CA TYR A 254 -20.11 -3.49 21.49
C TYR A 254 -19.54 -4.91 21.41
N ASP A 255 -19.41 -5.62 22.55
CA ASP A 255 -18.86 -6.98 22.59
C ASP A 255 -17.50 -7.09 21.87
N LEU A 256 -16.65 -6.08 22.08
CA LEU A 256 -15.32 -6.04 21.48
C LEU A 256 -14.32 -6.85 22.33
N ARG A 257 -14.58 -7.02 23.63
CA ARG A 257 -13.67 -7.68 24.58
C ARG A 257 -14.16 -9.04 25.13
N HIS A 258 -15.48 -9.29 25.25
CA HIS A 258 -16.01 -10.51 25.87
C HIS A 258 -17.40 -10.89 25.32
N ARG A 259 -17.48 -12.01 24.58
CA ARG A 259 -18.74 -12.61 24.10
C ARG A 259 -19.65 -12.96 25.27
N GLU A 260 -20.49 -12.03 25.70
CA GLU A 260 -21.62 -12.32 26.57
C GLU A 260 -22.88 -12.52 25.71
N ALA A 261 -23.53 -13.67 25.86
CA ALA A 261 -24.75 -14.06 25.14
C ALA A 261 -25.96 -13.10 25.33
N LYS A 262 -25.81 -12.03 26.13
CA LYS A 262 -26.82 -11.01 26.40
C LYS A 262 -26.56 -9.68 25.69
N GLN A 263 -25.43 -9.51 25.02
CA GLN A 263 -25.09 -8.25 24.34
C GLN A 263 -25.44 -8.35 22.84
N ARG A 264 -25.89 -7.22 22.25
CA ARG A 264 -26.34 -7.15 20.85
C ARG A 264 -25.20 -7.54 19.91
N GLY A 265 -25.17 -8.79 19.44
CA GLY A 265 -24.12 -9.28 18.54
C GLY A 265 -24.26 -8.84 17.08
N ASP A 266 -25.37 -8.18 16.74
CA ASP A 266 -25.83 -7.94 15.37
C ASP A 266 -25.67 -6.46 14.97
N TYR A 267 -24.46 -5.91 15.18
CA TYR A 267 -24.14 -4.57 14.73
C TYR A 267 -23.69 -4.59 13.28
N ASP A 268 -24.20 -3.64 12.50
CA ASP A 268 -23.76 -3.40 11.14
C ASP A 268 -22.25 -3.10 11.10
N GLU A 269 -21.58 -3.60 10.06
CA GLU A 269 -20.14 -3.43 9.87
C GLU A 269 -19.72 -1.96 9.82
N ALA A 270 -20.59 -1.07 9.30
CA ALA A 270 -20.36 0.36 9.30
C ALA A 270 -20.14 0.93 10.71
N PHE A 271 -20.69 0.27 11.74
CA PHE A 271 -20.47 0.67 13.12
C PHE A 271 -19.04 0.35 13.60
N LEU A 272 -18.49 -0.80 13.20
CA LEU A 272 -17.10 -1.14 13.48
C LEU A 272 -16.15 -0.19 12.77
N ASP A 273 -16.46 0.17 11.53
CA ASP A 273 -15.68 1.16 10.77
C ASP A 273 -15.66 2.51 11.47
N TRP A 274 -16.83 3.00 11.91
CA TRP A 274 -16.94 4.23 12.67
C TRP A 274 -16.12 4.19 13.97
N ILE A 275 -16.20 3.10 14.76
CA ILE A 275 -15.40 2.96 15.99
C ILE A 275 -13.91 2.97 15.67
N PHE A 276 -13.47 2.22 14.66
CA PHE A 276 -12.06 2.14 14.28
C PHE A 276 -11.50 3.53 13.97
N TRP A 277 -12.16 4.29 13.09
CA TRP A 277 -11.70 5.63 12.71
C TRP A 277 -11.71 6.60 13.89
N TRP A 278 -12.71 6.50 14.77
CA TRP A 278 -12.77 7.31 15.97
C TRP A 278 -11.63 7.00 16.96
N TYR A 279 -11.33 5.73 17.17
CA TYR A 279 -10.23 5.31 18.04
C TYR A 279 -8.87 5.68 17.46
N LEU A 280 -8.66 5.48 16.16
CA LEU A 280 -7.43 5.91 15.49
C LEU A 280 -7.24 7.42 15.58
N GLY A 281 -8.30 8.20 15.38
CA GLY A 281 -8.30 9.65 15.58
C GLY A 281 -7.92 10.05 17.01
N THR A 282 -8.39 9.31 18.00
CA THR A 282 -8.06 9.55 19.41
C THR A 282 -6.61 9.18 19.73
N VAL A 283 -6.07 8.13 19.12
CA VAL A 283 -4.64 7.76 19.22
C VAL A 283 -3.77 8.87 18.63
N GLU A 284 -4.10 9.38 17.45
CA GLU A 284 -3.36 10.50 16.83
C GLU A 284 -3.42 11.77 17.68
N LEU A 285 -4.61 12.12 18.20
CA LEU A 285 -4.76 13.28 19.09
C LEU A 285 -3.87 13.15 20.33
N THR A 286 -3.89 11.97 20.96
CA THR A 286 -3.09 11.74 22.17
C THR A 286 -1.59 11.72 21.88
N ASN A 287 -1.13 11.28 20.69
CA ASN A 287 0.27 11.45 20.26
C ASN A 287 0.67 12.91 20.24
N ARG A 288 -0.15 13.78 19.62
CA ARG A 288 0.12 15.21 19.51
C ARG A 288 0.18 15.89 20.87
N LEU A 289 -0.72 15.52 21.78
CA LEU A 289 -0.71 16.04 23.16
C LEU A 289 0.56 15.63 23.91
N ILE A 290 0.99 14.37 23.79
CA ILE A 290 2.23 13.89 24.41
C ILE A 290 3.44 14.65 23.85
N ALA A 291 3.54 14.77 22.52
CA ALA A 291 4.62 15.48 21.85
C ALA A 291 4.70 16.95 22.30
N SER A 292 3.54 17.63 22.46
CA SER A 292 3.49 19.01 22.93
C SER A 292 3.98 19.18 24.38
N ARG A 293 3.75 18.19 25.24
CA ARG A 293 4.20 18.19 26.64
C ARG A 293 5.69 17.89 26.81
N THR A 294 6.28 17.15 25.87
CA THR A 294 7.71 16.84 25.88
C THR A 294 8.57 17.93 25.26
N ALA A 295 7.99 18.80 24.42
CA ALA A 295 8.69 19.89 23.74
C ALA A 295 8.71 21.20 24.55
N GLY A 296 7.89 21.32 25.59
CA GLY A 296 7.85 22.46 26.51
C GLY A 296 8.60 22.18 27.81
#